data_AF-G0JQM1-F1
#
_entry.id   AF-G0JQM1-F1
#
_cell.length_a   1.000
_cell.length_b   1.000
_cell.length_c   1.000
_cell.angle_alpha   90.00
_cell.angle_beta   90.00
_cell.angle_gamma   90.00
#
_symmetry.space_group_name_H-M   'P 1'
#
loop_
_entity.id
_entity.type
_entity.pdbx_description
1 polymer ?
#
loop_
_entity_poly.entity_id
_entity_poly.type
_entity_poly.pdbx_seq_one_letter_code
_entity_poly.pdbx_strand_id
1 'polypeptide(L)'
;MYSEKLQEFRGAVNQSLANATSPRRDEMAVLATVLWYWRVRELLRPMLGNSPTPYAIERYLEPEGFGRTQFNEVFRRRKWDKYAVGLHQPSKKTVNKVEAMVPGSAEILRHPMWEVLRQPDRVLEKKESWLGRLAPDIQRIVFANEQKSSIRKALTSPDINEKHLQQLEVRAGFDSVACLAILLAENIYSYDGNNAIHISDSLYRALLVSCAFDSYLLMAGHLFQCFRDRLLNQVVVDDMRLDLDTVDFSESAFLLCRELWKLMGDSKIGWSREDRARAGARMLRGKFGFDAMWGLSLLHVPVAPNSENFHKATKEYERARKFRDWGLHNLRNGIVGNIPPHDIW
;
A
#
# COMPACT_ATOMS: atom_id res chain seq x y z
N MET A 1 26.28 -4.74 0.99
CA MET A 1 26.27 -3.30 1.32
C MET A 1 24.86 -2.68 1.32
N TYR A 2 23.97 -2.96 0.36
CA TYR A 2 22.56 -2.47 0.40
C TYR A 2 21.69 -3.11 1.52
N SER A 3 22.01 -4.34 1.92
CA SER A 3 21.25 -5.07 2.97
C SER A 3 21.38 -4.43 4.36
N GLU A 4 22.59 -4.00 4.75
CA GLU A 4 22.87 -3.49 6.10
C GLU A 4 22.19 -2.14 6.36
N LYS A 5 22.32 -1.17 5.45
CA LYS A 5 21.63 0.13 5.55
C LYS A 5 20.10 0.00 5.55
N LEU A 6 19.57 -0.98 4.81
CA LEU A 6 18.14 -1.26 4.80
C LEU A 6 17.69 -1.87 6.14
N GLN A 7 18.49 -2.77 6.72
CA GLN A 7 18.25 -3.32 8.05
C GLN A 7 18.33 -2.24 9.13
N GLU A 8 19.32 -1.35 9.09
CA GLU A 8 19.43 -0.20 9.99
C GLU A 8 18.20 0.72 9.90
N PHE A 9 17.77 1.07 8.67
CA PHE A 9 16.57 1.87 8.45
C PHE A 9 15.32 1.19 9.04
N ARG A 10 15.12 -0.10 8.74
CA ARG A 10 13.99 -0.88 9.28
C ARG A 10 14.04 -0.97 10.80
N GLY A 11 15.23 -1.14 11.39
CA GLY A 11 15.44 -1.14 12.83
C GLY A 11 15.04 0.19 13.47
N ALA A 12 15.46 1.32 12.89
CA ALA A 12 15.10 2.65 13.38
C ALA A 12 13.59 2.96 13.27
N VAL A 13 12.95 2.51 12.19
CA VAL A 13 11.49 2.61 12.03
C VAL A 13 10.78 1.73 13.07
N ASN A 14 11.22 0.48 13.26
CA ASN A 14 10.66 -0.44 14.27
C ASN A 14 10.75 0.15 15.69
N GLN A 15 11.89 0.76 16.03
CA GLN A 15 12.03 1.46 17.30
C GLN A 15 11.05 2.63 17.42
N SER A 16 10.86 3.39 16.33
CA SER A 16 9.91 4.51 16.31
C SER A 16 8.46 4.05 16.48
N LEU A 17 8.09 2.90 15.88
CA LEU A 17 6.78 2.26 16.02
C LEU A 17 6.56 1.71 17.43
N ALA A 18 7.56 1.01 18.01
CA ALA A 18 7.48 0.50 19.38
C ALA A 18 7.26 1.64 20.41
N ASN A 19 7.83 2.81 20.16
CA ASN A 19 7.67 4.00 21.00
C ASN A 19 6.34 4.76 20.75
N ALA A 20 5.50 4.34 19.81
CA ALA A 20 4.29 5.04 19.40
C ALA A 20 3.06 4.59 20.22
N THR A 21 3.08 4.89 21.52
CA THR A 21 2.08 4.39 22.49
C THR A 21 1.00 5.41 22.86
N SER A 22 1.02 6.63 22.30
CA SER A 22 0.12 7.71 22.71
C SER A 22 -0.92 8.06 21.65
N PRO A 23 -2.11 8.59 22.02
CA PRO A 23 -3.13 9.01 21.05
C PRO A 23 -2.65 10.08 20.06
N ARG A 24 -1.63 10.88 20.43
CA ARG A 24 -1.04 11.90 19.56
C ARG A 24 0.09 11.36 18.67
N ARG A 25 0.68 10.22 19.03
CA ARG A 25 1.77 9.55 18.32
C ARG A 25 1.47 8.06 18.30
N ASP A 26 0.61 7.69 17.37
CA ASP A 26 0.25 6.32 17.05
C ASP A 26 1.04 5.79 15.85
N GLU A 27 0.90 4.48 15.63
CA GLU A 27 1.51 3.75 14.51
C GLU A 27 1.25 4.43 13.16
N MET A 28 0.00 4.81 12.89
CA MET A 28 -0.39 5.45 11.62
C MET A 28 0.33 6.78 11.41
N ALA A 29 0.54 7.56 12.47
CA ALA A 29 1.24 8.82 12.36
C ALA A 29 2.76 8.66 12.15
N VAL A 30 3.37 7.59 12.69
CA VAL A 30 4.76 7.22 12.37
C VAL A 30 4.87 6.88 10.89
N LEU A 31 4.03 5.98 10.38
CA LEU A 31 4.05 5.56 8.98
C LEU A 31 3.75 6.71 8.01
N ALA A 32 2.74 7.53 8.32
CA ALA A 32 2.42 8.73 7.56
C ALA A 32 3.62 9.69 7.47
N THR A 33 4.35 9.86 8.57
CA THR A 33 5.52 10.74 8.60
C THR A 33 6.68 10.20 7.78
N VAL A 34 6.96 8.90 7.87
CA VAL A 34 8.02 8.26 7.08
C VAL A 34 7.68 8.37 5.59
N LEU A 35 6.47 7.99 5.18
CA LEU A 35 6.04 8.12 3.79
C LEU A 35 6.05 9.57 3.29
N TRP A 36 5.64 10.52 4.12
CA TRP A 36 5.71 11.94 3.81
C TRP A 36 7.15 12.39 3.55
N TYR A 37 8.10 12.01 4.41
CA TYR A 37 9.51 12.29 4.19
C TYR A 37 10.01 11.74 2.85
N TRP A 38 9.68 10.48 2.53
CA TRP A 38 10.09 9.86 1.27
C TRP A 38 9.46 10.53 0.06
N ARG A 39 8.20 10.96 0.18
CA ARG A 39 7.51 11.73 -0.85
C ARG A 39 8.18 13.09 -1.09
N VAL A 40 8.52 13.82 -0.03
CA VAL A 40 9.26 15.09 -0.15
C VAL A 40 10.63 14.87 -0.81
N ARG A 41 11.35 13.83 -0.38
CA ARG A 41 12.65 13.46 -0.97
C ARG A 41 12.51 13.16 -2.47
N GLU A 42 11.47 12.46 -2.88
CA GLU A 42 11.18 12.16 -4.29
C GLU A 42 10.91 13.44 -5.10
N LEU A 43 10.02 14.30 -4.60
CA LEU A 43 9.64 15.56 -5.27
C LEU A 43 10.79 16.57 -5.38
N LEU A 44 11.76 16.51 -4.46
CA LEU A 44 12.95 17.37 -4.50
C LEU A 44 14.12 16.79 -5.30
N ARG A 45 14.02 15.57 -5.84
CA ARG A 45 15.09 14.98 -6.69
C ARG A 45 15.52 15.91 -7.85
N PRO A 46 14.62 16.61 -8.58
CA PRO A 46 15.04 17.51 -9.65
C PRO A 46 15.90 18.68 -9.18
N MET A 47 15.72 19.16 -7.95
CA MET A 47 16.45 20.30 -7.41
C MET A 47 17.72 19.90 -6.64
N LEU A 48 17.69 18.76 -5.93
CA LEU A 48 18.74 18.34 -5.00
C LEU A 48 19.58 17.17 -5.53
N GLY A 49 19.31 16.72 -6.75
CA GLY A 49 20.00 15.61 -7.39
C GLY A 49 19.49 14.25 -6.95
N ASN A 50 20.22 13.21 -7.37
CA ASN A 50 19.79 11.84 -7.13
C ASN A 50 19.98 11.47 -5.65
N SER A 51 18.93 10.94 -5.02
CA SER A 51 18.93 10.55 -3.61
C SER A 51 19.31 11.63 -2.59
N PRO A 52 18.51 12.72 -2.45
CA PRO A 52 18.78 13.77 -1.47
C PRO A 52 18.86 13.24 -0.04
N THR A 53 19.88 13.66 0.71
CA THR A 53 20.05 13.29 2.12
C THR A 53 19.14 14.13 3.03
N PRO A 54 18.81 13.67 4.25
CA PRO A 54 18.07 14.51 5.21
C PRO A 54 18.72 15.87 5.43
N TYR A 55 20.06 15.93 5.39
CA TYR A 55 20.83 17.16 5.47
C TYR A 55 20.54 18.11 4.31
N ALA A 56 20.61 17.62 3.08
CA ALA A 56 20.37 18.43 1.88
C ALA A 56 18.93 18.96 1.86
N ILE A 57 17.96 18.12 2.25
CA ILE A 57 16.56 18.51 2.33
C ILE A 57 16.34 19.58 3.40
N GLU A 58 16.89 19.40 4.61
CA GLU A 58 16.80 20.40 5.68
C GLU A 58 17.45 21.72 5.27
N ARG A 59 18.61 21.67 4.60
CA ARG A 59 19.32 22.87 4.14
C ARG A 59 18.52 23.66 3.10
N TYR A 60 17.78 22.96 2.25
CA TYR A 60 16.93 23.57 1.22
C TYR A 60 15.63 24.15 1.80
N LEU A 61 14.94 23.40 2.65
CA LEU A 61 13.60 23.77 3.14
C LEU A 61 13.60 24.59 4.44
N GLU A 62 14.59 24.40 5.30
CA GLU A 62 14.73 25.07 6.60
C GLU A 62 16.18 25.55 6.83
N PRO A 63 16.74 26.43 5.97
CA PRO A 63 18.10 26.94 6.14
C PRO A 63 18.33 27.65 7.48
N GLU A 64 17.27 28.20 8.09
CA GLU A 64 17.30 28.79 9.44
C GLU A 64 17.54 27.76 10.56
N GLY A 65 17.47 26.45 10.25
CA GLY A 65 17.81 25.36 11.16
C GLY A 65 19.31 25.14 11.35
N PHE A 66 20.15 25.95 10.69
CA PHE A 66 21.60 25.90 10.73
C PHE A 66 22.14 27.22 11.26
N GLY A 67 23.21 27.16 12.05
CA GLY A 67 23.87 28.36 12.52
C GLY A 67 25.13 28.06 13.32
N ARG A 68 25.64 29.10 13.96
CA ARG A 68 26.69 29.00 14.98
C ARG A 68 26.14 29.47 16.31
N THR A 69 26.54 28.80 17.38
CA THR A 69 26.25 29.25 18.74
C THR A 69 27.11 30.47 19.08
N GLN A 70 26.83 31.10 20.22
CA GLN A 70 27.65 32.19 20.76
C GLN A 70 29.11 31.79 21.02
N PHE A 71 29.40 30.49 21.15
CA PHE A 71 30.74 29.93 21.30
C PHE A 71 31.36 29.49 19.96
N ASN A 72 30.81 29.95 18.84
CA ASN A 72 31.26 29.63 17.48
C ASN A 72 31.13 28.14 17.09
N GLU A 73 30.35 27.36 17.83
CA GLU A 73 30.07 25.96 17.51
C GLU A 73 28.97 25.86 16.45
N VAL A 74 29.20 25.05 15.42
CA VAL A 74 28.21 24.83 14.35
C VAL A 74 27.10 23.92 14.86
N PHE A 75 25.84 24.34 14.69
CA PHE A 75 24.68 23.51 15.04
C PHE A 75 23.75 23.26 13.85
N ARG A 76 23.03 22.13 13.92
CA ARG A 76 21.97 21.71 13.00
C ARG A 76 20.83 21.08 13.82
N ARG A 77 19.58 21.46 13.53
CA ARG A 77 18.40 20.95 14.27
C ARG A 77 18.11 19.46 14.03
N ARG A 78 18.55 18.89 12.90
CA ARG A 78 18.44 17.46 12.55
C ARG A 78 16.99 16.97 12.55
N LYS A 79 16.03 17.83 12.20
CA LYS A 79 14.60 17.45 12.19
C LYS A 79 14.32 16.37 11.16
N TRP A 80 14.94 16.50 10.00
CA TRP A 80 14.69 15.65 8.84
C TRP A 80 15.25 14.23 9.01
N ASP A 81 16.35 14.07 9.77
CA ASP A 81 16.83 12.74 10.16
C ASP A 81 15.78 12.00 11.01
N LYS A 82 15.09 12.74 11.88
CA LYS A 82 14.03 12.20 12.74
C LYS A 82 12.73 11.93 11.97
N TYR A 83 12.39 12.77 10.98
CA TYR A 83 11.24 12.53 10.11
C TYR A 83 11.45 11.31 9.21
N ALA A 84 12.68 11.08 8.74
CA ALA A 84 13.01 9.96 7.85
C ALA A 84 12.68 8.59 8.45
N VAL A 85 12.73 8.46 9.78
CA VAL A 85 12.43 7.23 10.51
C VAL A 85 11.14 7.33 11.34
N GLY A 86 10.40 8.44 11.24
CA GLY A 86 9.14 8.63 11.96
C GLY A 86 9.30 8.82 13.47
N LEU A 87 10.49 9.18 13.94
CA LEU A 87 10.75 9.44 15.35
C LEU A 87 9.95 10.67 15.81
N HIS A 88 9.96 11.75 15.02
CA HIS A 88 9.18 12.96 15.26
C HIS A 88 8.12 13.12 14.19
N GLN A 89 7.02 13.81 14.51
CA GLN A 89 6.02 14.25 13.52
C GLN A 89 6.26 15.72 13.14
N PRO A 90 6.04 16.11 11.88
CA PRO A 90 6.14 17.50 11.48
C PRO A 90 4.97 18.31 12.06
N SER A 91 5.28 19.49 12.58
CA SER A 91 4.25 20.43 13.04
C SER A 91 3.41 20.95 11.85
N LYS A 92 2.16 21.40 12.10
CA LYS A 92 1.33 22.04 11.07
C LYS A 92 2.05 23.21 10.37
N LYS A 93 2.84 23.99 11.11
CA LYS A 93 3.67 25.08 10.56
C LYS A 93 4.74 24.53 9.60
N THR A 94 5.42 23.45 9.98
CA THR A 94 6.41 22.79 9.12
C THR A 94 5.74 22.23 7.86
N VAL A 95 4.64 21.50 7.99
CA VAL A 95 3.91 20.94 6.84
C VAL A 95 3.47 22.03 5.87
N ASN A 96 2.89 23.13 6.36
CA ASN A 96 2.47 24.24 5.51
C ASN A 96 3.66 24.94 4.82
N LYS A 97 4.80 25.08 5.51
CA LYS A 97 6.02 25.65 4.93
C LYS A 97 6.54 24.74 3.79
N VAL A 98 6.60 23.43 4.02
CA VAL A 98 7.06 22.47 3.02
C VAL A 98 6.09 22.43 1.84
N GLU A 99 4.78 22.42 2.08
CA GLU A 99 3.76 22.42 1.02
C GLU A 99 3.86 23.65 0.10
N ALA A 100 4.18 24.82 0.65
CA ALA A 100 4.37 26.04 -0.15
C ALA A 100 5.60 25.95 -1.08
N MET A 101 6.62 25.18 -0.71
CA MET A 101 7.84 25.00 -1.51
C MET A 101 7.79 23.74 -2.38
N VAL A 102 7.04 22.73 -1.96
CA VAL A 102 6.91 21.41 -2.57
C VAL A 102 5.42 21.04 -2.60
N PRO A 103 4.65 21.57 -3.57
CA PRO A 103 3.22 21.32 -3.66
C PRO A 103 2.87 19.83 -3.77
N GLY A 104 1.79 19.42 -3.11
CA GLY A 104 1.33 18.03 -3.04
C GLY A 104 2.05 17.17 -1.99
N SER A 105 3.04 17.72 -1.26
CA SER A 105 3.74 16.97 -0.21
C SER A 105 2.80 16.59 0.94
N ALA A 106 1.90 17.48 1.34
CA ALA A 106 1.05 17.34 2.51
C ALA A 106 -0.09 16.32 2.32
N GLU A 107 -0.37 15.91 1.08
CA GLU A 107 -1.43 14.95 0.75
C GLU A 107 -1.26 13.64 1.51
N ILE A 108 -0.03 13.13 1.59
CA ILE A 108 0.28 11.88 2.32
C ILE A 108 -0.11 11.99 3.80
N LEU A 109 0.21 13.10 4.48
CA LEU A 109 -0.11 13.26 5.90
C LEU A 109 -1.61 13.42 6.16
N ARG A 110 -2.33 14.04 5.22
CA ARG A 110 -3.76 14.39 5.33
C ARG A 110 -4.69 13.33 4.73
N HIS A 111 -4.12 12.24 4.23
CA HIS A 111 -4.87 11.25 3.49
C HIS A 111 -5.88 10.49 4.39
N PRO A 112 -7.12 10.26 3.94
CA PRO A 112 -8.16 9.61 4.74
C PRO A 112 -7.83 8.16 5.11
N MET A 113 -6.94 7.47 4.37
CA MET A 113 -6.51 6.09 4.69
C MET A 113 -6.05 5.94 6.14
N TRP A 114 -5.36 6.94 6.69
CA TRP A 114 -4.88 6.88 8.08
C TRP A 114 -6.02 6.95 9.09
N GLU A 115 -7.14 7.58 8.75
CA GLU A 115 -8.33 7.58 9.60
C GLU A 115 -9.09 6.26 9.47
N VAL A 116 -9.21 5.72 8.25
CA VAL A 116 -9.80 4.41 7.99
C VAL A 116 -9.10 3.31 8.77
N LEU A 117 -7.76 3.29 8.75
CA LEU A 117 -6.97 2.30 9.49
C LEU A 117 -6.98 2.53 11.02
N ARG A 118 -7.22 3.76 11.50
CA ARG A 118 -7.36 4.00 12.94
C ARG A 118 -8.70 3.53 13.48
N GLN A 119 -9.77 3.71 12.71
CA GLN A 119 -11.16 3.54 13.16
C GLN A 119 -11.97 2.79 12.10
N PRO A 120 -11.58 1.56 11.69
CA PRO A 120 -12.28 0.85 10.63
C PRO A 120 -13.74 0.55 10.98
N ASP A 121 -14.04 0.40 12.27
CA ASP A 121 -15.38 0.23 12.86
C ASP A 121 -16.33 1.41 12.59
N ARG A 122 -15.78 2.62 12.39
CA ARG A 122 -16.58 3.83 12.12
C ARG A 122 -16.93 4.02 10.65
N VAL A 123 -16.67 3.03 9.81
CA VAL A 123 -16.91 3.11 8.36
C VAL A 123 -18.37 3.39 8.03
N LEU A 124 -19.32 2.78 8.72
CA LEU A 124 -20.75 2.99 8.44
C LEU A 124 -21.18 4.45 8.67
N GLU A 125 -20.53 5.16 9.60
CA GLU A 125 -20.78 6.58 9.87
C GLU A 125 -20.01 7.51 8.93
N LYS A 126 -18.76 7.16 8.59
CA LYS A 126 -17.81 8.08 7.96
C LYS A 126 -17.53 7.81 6.49
N LYS A 127 -18.05 6.72 5.92
CA LYS A 127 -17.77 6.27 4.55
C LYS A 127 -17.85 7.39 3.52
N GLU A 128 -18.96 8.11 3.45
CA GLU A 128 -19.15 9.16 2.44
C GLU A 128 -18.13 10.31 2.61
N SER A 129 -17.84 10.69 3.86
CA SER A 129 -16.83 11.72 4.17
C SER A 129 -15.43 11.28 3.74
N TRP A 130 -15.07 10.02 4.00
CA TRP A 130 -13.77 9.49 3.59
C TRP A 130 -13.65 9.33 2.08
N LEU A 131 -14.67 8.78 1.42
CA LEU A 131 -14.69 8.63 -0.04
C LEU A 131 -14.71 9.99 -0.75
N GLY A 132 -15.43 10.98 -0.22
CA GLY A 132 -15.48 12.34 -0.76
C GLY A 132 -14.15 13.12 -0.69
N ARG A 133 -13.17 12.62 0.07
CA ARG A 133 -11.81 13.18 0.16
C ARG A 133 -10.80 12.52 -0.78
N LEU A 134 -11.17 11.42 -1.44
CA LEU A 134 -10.29 10.72 -2.39
C LEU A 134 -10.21 11.48 -3.72
N ALA A 135 -9.24 11.13 -4.56
CA ALA A 135 -9.10 11.71 -5.89
C ALA A 135 -10.39 11.58 -6.75
N PRO A 136 -10.73 12.58 -7.59
CA PRO A 136 -12.00 12.59 -8.33
C PRO A 136 -12.22 11.40 -9.27
N ASP A 137 -11.17 10.82 -9.82
CA ASP A 137 -11.25 9.63 -10.67
C ASP A 137 -11.62 8.37 -9.87
N ILE A 138 -11.16 8.26 -8.62
CA ILE A 138 -11.59 7.21 -7.69
C ILE A 138 -13.05 7.44 -7.28
N GLN A 139 -13.43 8.68 -6.96
CA GLN A 139 -14.81 9.01 -6.63
C GLN A 139 -15.78 8.64 -7.77
N ARG A 140 -15.42 8.84 -9.04
CA ARG A 140 -16.25 8.45 -10.19
C ARG A 140 -16.53 6.94 -10.29
N ILE A 141 -15.69 6.11 -9.68
CA ILE A 141 -15.87 4.65 -9.68
C ILE A 141 -16.89 4.24 -8.61
N VAL A 142 -16.87 4.91 -7.46
CA VAL A 142 -17.60 4.47 -6.25
C VAL A 142 -18.76 5.37 -5.85
N PHE A 143 -19.05 6.42 -6.60
CA PHE A 143 -20.27 7.20 -6.47
C PHE A 143 -21.16 7.01 -7.69
N ALA A 144 -22.42 6.65 -7.46
CA ALA A 144 -23.45 6.68 -8.49
C ALA A 144 -24.13 8.04 -8.52
N ASN A 145 -24.53 8.47 -9.73
CA ASN A 145 -25.47 9.58 -9.88
C ASN A 145 -26.88 9.06 -9.59
N GLU A 146 -27.54 9.61 -8.58
CA GLU A 146 -28.97 9.37 -8.40
C GLU A 146 -29.76 10.13 -9.47
N GLN A 147 -30.56 9.44 -10.27
CA GLN A 147 -31.30 10.02 -11.41
C GLN A 147 -32.29 11.13 -11.00
N LYS A 148 -32.61 11.28 -9.71
CA LYS A 148 -33.60 12.23 -9.18
C LYS A 148 -33.05 13.19 -8.12
N SER A 149 -31.75 13.13 -7.82
CA SER A 149 -31.12 13.93 -6.76
C SER A 149 -29.81 14.54 -7.28
N SER A 150 -29.53 15.78 -6.92
CA SER A 150 -28.21 16.40 -7.16
C SER A 150 -27.11 15.83 -6.24
N ILE A 151 -27.47 14.96 -5.30
CA ILE A 151 -26.57 14.32 -4.35
C ILE A 151 -26.04 13.01 -4.95
N ARG A 152 -24.71 12.88 -5.01
CA ARG A 152 -24.04 11.62 -5.35
C ARG A 152 -23.99 10.73 -4.10
N LYS A 153 -24.51 9.51 -4.21
CA LYS A 153 -24.48 8.53 -3.12
C LYS A 153 -23.36 7.52 -3.35
N ALA A 154 -22.63 7.19 -2.29
CA ALA A 154 -21.59 6.16 -2.38
C ALA A 154 -22.22 4.80 -2.65
N LEU A 155 -21.68 4.05 -3.62
CA LEU A 155 -22.05 2.67 -3.90
C LEU A 155 -21.91 1.84 -2.62
N THR A 156 -22.92 1.03 -2.30
CA THR A 156 -22.85 0.09 -1.18
C THR A 156 -22.11 -1.18 -1.60
N SER A 157 -21.69 -2.01 -0.64
CA SER A 157 -21.00 -3.27 -0.95
C SER A 157 -21.72 -4.13 -2.02
N PRO A 158 -23.06 -4.32 -1.98
CA PRO A 158 -23.78 -5.09 -3.00
C PRO A 158 -23.70 -4.52 -4.42
N ASP A 159 -23.51 -3.20 -4.55
CA ASP A 159 -23.42 -2.52 -5.85
C ASP A 159 -22.02 -2.67 -6.48
N ILE A 160 -21.01 -3.01 -5.67
CA ILE A 160 -19.64 -3.22 -6.13
C ILE A 160 -19.54 -4.56 -6.85
N ASN A 161 -18.89 -4.54 -8.01
CA ASN A 161 -18.69 -5.71 -8.85
C ASN A 161 -17.24 -5.73 -9.36
N GLU A 162 -16.86 -6.82 -10.03
CA GLU A 162 -15.51 -7.03 -10.56
C GLU A 162 -15.01 -5.89 -11.46
N LYS A 163 -15.90 -5.21 -12.21
CA LYS A 163 -15.51 -4.08 -13.05
C LYS A 163 -15.02 -2.90 -12.21
N HIS A 164 -15.72 -2.58 -11.11
CA HIS A 164 -15.31 -1.52 -10.19
C HIS A 164 -13.95 -1.87 -9.55
N LEU A 165 -13.80 -3.11 -9.10
CA LEU A 165 -12.56 -3.60 -8.50
C LEU A 165 -11.37 -3.51 -9.47
N GLN A 166 -11.55 -3.97 -10.70
CA GLN A 166 -10.53 -3.84 -11.76
C GLN A 166 -10.17 -2.39 -12.06
N GLN A 167 -11.16 -1.48 -12.09
CA GLN A 167 -10.90 -0.06 -12.31
C GLN A 167 -10.08 0.58 -11.20
N LEU A 168 -10.25 0.13 -9.95
CA LEU A 168 -9.46 0.56 -8.79
C LEU A 168 -8.03 -0.02 -8.85
N GLU A 169 -7.89 -1.31 -9.21
CA GLU A 169 -6.59 -1.99 -9.34
C GLU A 169 -5.70 -1.36 -10.42
N VAL A 170 -6.24 -1.04 -11.60
CA VAL A 170 -5.43 -0.40 -12.67
C VAL A 170 -5.01 1.04 -12.34
N ARG A 171 -5.63 1.64 -11.31
CA ARG A 171 -5.28 2.94 -10.73
C ARG A 171 -4.53 2.80 -9.41
N ALA A 172 -3.97 1.62 -9.13
CA ALA A 172 -3.32 1.32 -7.87
C ALA A 172 -2.40 2.45 -7.40
N GLY A 173 -2.86 3.09 -6.35
CA GLY A 173 -2.26 4.21 -5.69
C GLY A 173 -2.91 4.38 -4.32
N PHE A 174 -2.51 5.43 -3.61
CA PHE A 174 -2.90 5.62 -2.23
C PHE A 174 -4.43 5.77 -2.08
N ASP A 175 -5.07 6.51 -2.98
CA ASP A 175 -6.53 6.66 -3.02
C ASP A 175 -7.26 5.35 -3.35
N SER A 176 -6.81 4.57 -4.35
CA SER A 176 -7.44 3.27 -4.67
C SER A 176 -7.34 2.29 -3.50
N VAL A 177 -6.18 2.23 -2.84
CA VAL A 177 -5.97 1.40 -1.66
C VAL A 177 -6.89 1.83 -0.52
N ALA A 178 -7.02 3.13 -0.27
CA ALA A 178 -7.94 3.65 0.74
C ALA A 178 -9.41 3.36 0.39
N CYS A 179 -9.79 3.49 -0.87
CA CYS A 179 -11.11 3.16 -1.36
C CYS A 179 -11.45 1.69 -1.09
N LEU A 180 -10.56 0.78 -1.49
CA LEU A 180 -10.72 -0.66 -1.26
C LEU A 180 -10.76 -1.01 0.24
N ALA A 181 -9.97 -0.32 1.06
CA ALA A 181 -10.00 -0.47 2.51
C ALA A 181 -11.33 0.00 3.14
N ILE A 182 -11.91 1.09 2.65
CA ILE A 182 -13.24 1.57 3.06
C ILE A 182 -14.32 0.55 2.67
N LEU A 183 -14.29 0.05 1.43
CA LEU A 183 -15.25 -0.96 0.96
C LEU A 183 -15.12 -2.27 1.74
N LEU A 184 -13.89 -2.68 2.08
CA LEU A 184 -13.65 -3.88 2.87
C LEU A 184 -14.15 -3.70 4.31
N ALA A 185 -13.82 -2.57 4.94
CA ALA A 185 -14.32 -2.25 6.28
C ALA A 185 -15.87 -2.27 6.29
N GLU A 186 -16.53 -1.66 5.30
CA GLU A 186 -17.99 -1.74 5.20
C GLU A 186 -18.49 -3.18 5.11
N ASN A 187 -17.84 -4.07 4.37
CA ASN A 187 -18.22 -5.49 4.33
C ASN A 187 -18.04 -6.20 5.67
N ILE A 188 -16.96 -5.92 6.38
CA ILE A 188 -16.67 -6.51 7.70
C ILE A 188 -17.74 -6.08 8.72
N TYR A 189 -18.17 -4.81 8.66
CA TYR A 189 -19.10 -4.24 9.64
C TYR A 189 -20.57 -4.20 9.15
N SER A 190 -20.87 -4.66 7.94
CA SER A 190 -22.23 -4.86 7.44
C SER A 190 -22.61 -6.34 7.43
N TYR A 191 -23.91 -6.64 7.44
CA TYR A 191 -24.41 -8.01 7.55
C TYR A 191 -24.33 -8.84 6.26
N ASP A 192 -23.80 -8.30 5.17
CA ASP A 192 -23.86 -8.95 3.85
C ASP A 192 -22.60 -9.78 3.54
N GLY A 193 -21.39 -9.32 3.89
CA GLY A 193 -20.12 -10.08 3.84
C GLY A 193 -19.67 -10.69 2.49
N ASN A 194 -20.57 -10.84 1.51
CA ASN A 194 -20.43 -11.68 0.33
C ASN A 194 -19.30 -11.23 -0.61
N ASN A 195 -18.97 -9.94 -0.61
CA ASN A 195 -17.90 -9.38 -1.44
C ASN A 195 -16.56 -9.25 -0.72
N ALA A 196 -16.46 -9.64 0.55
CA ALA A 196 -15.27 -9.39 1.37
C ALA A 196 -14.01 -10.05 0.81
N ILE A 197 -14.08 -11.29 0.32
CA ILE A 197 -12.94 -11.98 -0.32
C ILE A 197 -12.48 -11.23 -1.57
N HIS A 198 -13.42 -10.91 -2.48
CA HIS A 198 -13.08 -10.23 -3.74
C HIS A 198 -12.45 -8.85 -3.50
N ILE A 199 -13.01 -8.08 -2.57
CA ILE A 199 -12.46 -6.77 -2.20
C ILE A 199 -11.09 -6.94 -1.53
N SER A 200 -10.90 -7.98 -0.70
CA SER A 200 -9.61 -8.27 -0.07
C SER A 200 -8.52 -8.61 -1.07
N ASP A 201 -8.83 -9.45 -2.05
CA ASP A 201 -7.91 -9.78 -3.13
C ASP A 201 -7.53 -8.54 -3.94
N SER A 202 -8.51 -7.68 -4.26
CA SER A 202 -8.25 -6.42 -4.94
C SER A 202 -7.46 -5.43 -4.09
N LEU A 203 -7.74 -5.34 -2.79
CA LEU A 203 -6.99 -4.52 -1.84
C LEU A 203 -5.54 -4.98 -1.78
N TYR A 204 -5.31 -6.29 -1.64
CA TYR A 204 -3.98 -6.88 -1.65
C TYR A 204 -3.22 -6.57 -2.96
N ARG A 205 -3.84 -6.80 -4.12
CA ARG A 205 -3.22 -6.48 -5.43
C ARG A 205 -2.92 -4.99 -5.58
N ALA A 206 -3.86 -4.12 -5.23
CA ALA A 206 -3.68 -2.67 -5.32
C ALA A 206 -2.60 -2.16 -4.36
N LEU A 207 -2.54 -2.72 -3.14
CA LEU A 207 -1.49 -2.42 -2.17
C LEU A 207 -0.13 -2.90 -2.67
N LEU A 208 -0.06 -4.10 -3.25
CA LEU A 208 1.18 -4.67 -3.79
C LEU A 208 1.72 -3.81 -4.94
N VAL A 209 0.87 -3.44 -5.89
CA VAL A 209 1.24 -2.52 -6.98
C VAL A 209 1.65 -1.16 -6.42
N SER A 210 0.91 -0.61 -5.45
CA SER A 210 1.24 0.68 -4.80
C SER A 210 2.57 0.65 -4.03
N CYS A 211 2.95 -0.52 -3.50
CA CYS A 211 4.20 -0.72 -2.79
C CYS A 211 5.37 -1.08 -3.72
N ALA A 212 5.12 -1.47 -4.97
CA ALA A 212 6.16 -1.71 -5.96
C ALA A 212 6.84 -0.42 -6.48
N PHE A 213 6.59 0.72 -5.84
CA PHE A 213 7.17 2.03 -6.14
C PHE A 213 8.14 2.47 -5.03
N ASP A 214 9.32 3.00 -5.39
CA ASP A 214 10.46 3.30 -4.51
C ASP A 214 10.10 3.76 -3.08
N SER A 215 9.31 4.84 -2.96
CA SER A 215 8.97 5.48 -1.68
C SER A 215 8.15 4.57 -0.75
N TYR A 216 7.32 3.71 -1.33
CA TYR A 216 6.46 2.77 -0.60
C TYR A 216 7.12 1.40 -0.43
N LEU A 217 8.02 1.01 -1.34
CA LEU A 217 8.70 -0.29 -1.32
C LEU A 217 9.47 -0.53 -0.02
N LEU A 218 10.13 0.51 0.49
CA LEU A 218 10.86 0.44 1.76
C LEU A 218 9.95 0.21 2.96
N MET A 219 8.67 0.60 2.84
CA MET A 219 7.64 0.53 3.87
C MET A 219 6.61 -0.58 3.61
N ALA A 220 6.80 -1.39 2.56
CA ALA A 220 5.79 -2.33 2.07
C ALA A 220 5.33 -3.30 3.17
N GLY A 221 6.27 -3.91 3.89
CA GLY A 221 5.97 -4.83 4.99
C GLY A 221 5.19 -4.17 6.12
N HIS A 222 5.60 -2.98 6.57
CA HIS A 222 4.90 -2.23 7.61
C HIS A 222 3.49 -1.84 7.20
N LEU A 223 3.32 -1.34 5.97
CA LEU A 223 2.00 -0.98 5.46
C LEU A 223 1.11 -2.21 5.40
N PHE A 224 1.57 -3.30 4.79
CA PHE A 224 0.81 -4.54 4.71
C PHE A 224 0.40 -5.06 6.09
N GLN A 225 1.31 -5.02 7.07
CA GLN A 225 0.99 -5.41 8.45
C GLN A 225 -0.18 -4.58 9.02
N CYS A 226 -0.23 -3.28 8.77
CA CYS A 226 -1.37 -2.46 9.21
C CYS A 226 -2.70 -2.90 8.59
N PHE A 227 -2.73 -3.16 7.27
CA PHE A 227 -3.94 -3.66 6.60
C PHE A 227 -4.31 -5.07 7.05
N ARG A 228 -3.30 -5.92 7.26
CA ARG A 228 -3.44 -7.28 7.78
C ARG A 228 -4.16 -7.28 9.12
N ASP A 229 -3.61 -6.55 10.08
CA ASP A 229 -4.07 -6.61 11.48
C ASP A 229 -5.43 -5.92 11.68
N ARG A 230 -5.75 -4.92 10.86
CA ARG A 230 -6.96 -4.10 11.03
C ARG A 230 -8.12 -4.48 10.12
N LEU A 231 -7.86 -5.14 8.99
CA LEU A 231 -8.91 -5.45 8.01
C LEU A 231 -8.82 -6.90 7.53
N LEU A 232 -7.72 -7.30 6.91
CA LEU A 232 -7.66 -8.58 6.18
C LEU A 232 -7.81 -9.80 7.12
N ASN A 233 -7.28 -9.77 8.34
CA ASN A 233 -7.46 -10.86 9.32
C ASN A 233 -8.92 -11.05 9.74
N GLN A 234 -9.79 -10.05 9.55
CA GLN A 234 -11.20 -10.13 9.92
C GLN A 234 -12.06 -10.83 8.86
N VAL A 235 -11.48 -11.14 7.70
CA VAL A 235 -12.21 -11.67 6.55
C VAL A 235 -12.31 -13.19 6.64
N VAL A 236 -13.51 -13.67 6.93
CA VAL A 236 -13.89 -15.08 6.87
C VAL A 236 -15.22 -15.18 6.12
N VAL A 237 -15.23 -15.92 5.00
CA VAL A 237 -16.42 -16.13 4.16
C VAL A 237 -16.43 -17.60 3.75
N ASP A 238 -17.59 -18.26 3.85
CA ASP A 238 -17.78 -19.66 3.46
C ASP A 238 -16.72 -20.63 4.03
N ASP A 239 -16.42 -20.51 5.33
CA ASP A 239 -15.38 -21.29 6.03
C ASP A 239 -13.96 -21.13 5.46
N MET A 240 -13.70 -20.06 4.70
CA MET A 240 -12.38 -19.70 4.16
C MET A 240 -11.89 -18.40 4.78
N ARG A 241 -10.59 -18.34 5.12
CA ARG A 241 -9.90 -17.10 5.48
C ARG A 241 -8.77 -16.81 4.49
N LEU A 242 -8.25 -15.60 4.52
CA LEU A 242 -7.06 -15.23 3.75
C LEU A 242 -5.80 -15.88 4.37
N ASP A 243 -4.95 -16.49 3.54
CA ASP A 243 -3.65 -17.04 3.95
C ASP A 243 -2.58 -15.94 4.00
N LEU A 244 -2.64 -15.15 5.06
CA LEU A 244 -1.76 -13.99 5.27
C LEU A 244 -0.43 -14.38 5.95
N ASP A 245 -0.35 -15.59 6.51
CA ASP A 245 0.79 -16.10 7.26
C ASP A 245 1.94 -16.53 6.33
N THR A 246 1.61 -17.01 5.13
CA THR A 246 2.60 -17.46 4.13
C THR A 246 3.06 -16.35 3.18
N VAL A 247 2.64 -15.10 3.42
CA VAL A 247 2.93 -13.96 2.56
C VAL A 247 4.12 -13.16 3.09
N ASP A 248 5.27 -13.25 2.40
CA ASP A 248 6.30 -12.21 2.50
C ASP A 248 5.96 -11.07 1.54
N PHE A 249 5.26 -10.07 2.09
CA PHE A 249 4.79 -8.93 1.31
C PHE A 249 5.94 -8.03 0.81
N SER A 250 7.03 -7.93 1.59
CA SER A 250 8.17 -7.10 1.20
C SER A 250 8.90 -7.72 0.01
N GLU A 251 9.11 -9.04 0.03
CA GLU A 251 9.65 -9.77 -1.10
C GLU A 251 8.72 -9.68 -2.31
N SER A 252 7.42 -9.88 -2.12
CA SER A 252 6.42 -9.80 -3.19
C SER A 252 6.44 -8.44 -3.89
N ALA A 253 6.47 -7.35 -3.12
CA ALA A 253 6.54 -5.98 -3.66
C ALA A 253 7.87 -5.73 -4.41
N PHE A 254 8.97 -6.27 -3.90
CA PHE A 254 10.28 -6.18 -4.55
C PHE A 254 10.33 -6.95 -5.87
N LEU A 255 9.81 -8.19 -5.90
CA LEU A 255 9.71 -9.01 -7.11
C LEU A 255 8.87 -8.30 -8.17
N LEU A 256 7.69 -7.79 -7.80
CA LEU A 256 6.85 -7.02 -8.72
C LEU A 256 7.56 -5.76 -9.24
N CYS A 257 8.22 -5.01 -8.36
CA CYS A 257 9.00 -3.83 -8.73
C CYS A 257 10.05 -4.19 -9.78
N ARG A 258 10.83 -5.26 -9.55
CA ARG A 258 11.88 -5.73 -10.46
C ARG A 258 11.30 -6.12 -11.83
N GLU A 259 10.17 -6.82 -11.90
CA GLU A 259 9.55 -7.17 -13.18
C GLU A 259 9.03 -5.94 -13.93
N LEU A 260 8.47 -4.95 -13.22
CA LEU A 260 8.08 -3.67 -13.82
C LEU A 260 9.30 -2.92 -14.38
N TRP A 261 10.44 -2.95 -13.68
CA TRP A 261 11.69 -2.37 -14.17
C TRP A 261 12.19 -3.02 -15.46
N LYS A 262 12.08 -4.35 -15.59
CA LYS A 262 12.41 -5.04 -16.85
C LYS A 262 11.52 -4.58 -17.99
N LEU A 263 10.20 -4.48 -17.76
CA LEU A 263 9.26 -4.01 -18.79
C LEU A 263 9.55 -2.56 -19.24
N MET A 264 9.98 -1.69 -18.32
CA MET A 264 10.40 -0.32 -18.67
C MET A 264 11.71 -0.33 -19.48
N GLY A 265 12.70 -1.13 -19.07
CA GLY A 265 13.96 -1.28 -19.80
C GLY A 265 13.77 -1.79 -21.23
N ASP A 266 12.83 -2.72 -21.41
CA ASP A 266 12.41 -3.24 -22.72
C ASP A 266 11.50 -2.28 -23.52
N SER A 267 11.19 -1.09 -22.99
CA SER A 267 10.26 -0.13 -23.59
C SER A 267 8.83 -0.69 -23.84
N LYS A 268 8.42 -1.72 -23.10
CA LYS A 268 7.06 -2.32 -23.19
C LYS A 268 6.01 -1.48 -22.46
N ILE A 269 6.44 -0.66 -21.50
CA ILE A 269 5.60 0.24 -20.71
C ILE A 269 6.31 1.59 -20.51
N GLY A 270 5.54 2.65 -20.27
CA GLY A 270 6.08 3.99 -20.00
C GLY A 270 6.64 4.14 -18.58
N TRP A 271 7.32 5.27 -18.36
CA TRP A 271 7.94 5.64 -17.07
C TRP A 271 6.96 6.27 -16.07
N SER A 272 5.74 6.60 -16.52
CA SER A 272 4.74 7.25 -15.69
C SER A 272 4.29 6.33 -14.54
N ARG A 273 3.79 6.91 -13.46
CA ARG A 273 3.19 6.12 -12.36
C ARG A 273 1.97 5.35 -12.84
N GLU A 274 1.17 5.96 -13.71
CA GLU A 274 -0.06 5.37 -14.25
C GLU A 274 0.21 4.15 -15.13
N ASP A 275 1.21 4.23 -16.01
CA ASP A 275 1.59 3.10 -16.88
C ASP A 275 2.09 1.93 -16.06
N ARG A 276 2.90 2.21 -15.03
CA ARG A 276 3.39 1.19 -14.09
C ARG A 276 2.26 0.57 -13.28
N ALA A 277 1.32 1.36 -12.77
CA ALA A 277 0.16 0.84 -12.02
C ALA A 277 -0.70 -0.08 -12.90
N ARG A 278 -1.00 0.35 -14.14
CA ARG A 278 -1.73 -0.43 -15.13
C ARG A 278 -0.98 -1.71 -15.51
N ALA A 279 0.33 -1.63 -15.71
CA ALA A 279 1.16 -2.79 -16.02
C ALA A 279 1.20 -3.79 -14.86
N GLY A 280 1.35 -3.32 -13.63
CA GLY A 280 1.34 -4.14 -12.42
C GLY A 280 0.02 -4.88 -12.26
N ALA A 281 -1.11 -4.18 -12.37
CA ALA A 281 -2.44 -4.80 -12.33
C ALA A 281 -2.63 -5.87 -13.43
N ARG A 282 -2.15 -5.61 -14.65
CA ARG A 282 -2.19 -6.57 -15.76
C ARG A 282 -1.27 -7.76 -15.55
N MET A 283 -0.11 -7.55 -14.94
CA MET A 283 0.86 -8.60 -14.61
C MET A 283 0.29 -9.57 -13.57
N LEU A 284 -0.32 -9.05 -12.51
CA LEU A 284 -1.01 -9.85 -11.49
C LEU A 284 -2.25 -10.60 -12.04
N ARG A 285 -2.68 -10.31 -13.27
CA ARG A 285 -3.75 -10.98 -14.00
C ARG A 285 -3.24 -11.82 -15.19
N GLY A 286 -1.95 -12.10 -15.24
CA GLY A 286 -1.38 -13.05 -16.19
C GLY A 286 -0.97 -12.47 -17.56
N LYS A 287 -1.08 -11.15 -17.78
CA LYS A 287 -0.85 -10.57 -19.13
C LYS A 287 0.59 -10.74 -19.63
N PHE A 288 1.56 -10.84 -18.73
CA PHE A 288 2.99 -10.90 -19.03
C PHE A 288 3.65 -12.23 -18.63
N GLY A 289 2.84 -13.24 -18.32
CA GLY A 289 3.28 -14.49 -17.71
C GLY A 289 2.37 -14.88 -16.54
N PHE A 290 2.25 -16.17 -16.28
CA PHE A 290 1.45 -16.72 -15.17
C PHE A 290 2.26 -16.85 -13.88
N ASP A 291 3.58 -16.72 -13.94
CA ASP A 291 4.48 -16.65 -12.80
C ASP A 291 4.11 -15.54 -11.81
N ALA A 292 3.92 -14.30 -12.27
CA ALA A 292 3.52 -13.19 -11.41
C ALA A 292 2.07 -13.31 -10.92
N MET A 293 1.18 -13.82 -11.77
CA MET A 293 -0.22 -14.06 -11.41
C MET A 293 -0.34 -15.05 -10.26
N TRP A 294 0.35 -16.18 -10.35
CA TRP A 294 0.30 -17.22 -9.31
C TRP A 294 1.24 -16.92 -8.15
N GLY A 295 2.50 -16.57 -8.43
CA GLY A 295 3.53 -16.37 -7.43
C GLY A 295 3.25 -15.21 -6.47
N LEU A 296 2.57 -14.17 -6.95
CA LEU A 296 2.23 -13.03 -6.12
C LEU A 296 0.77 -13.06 -5.63
N SER A 297 0.03 -14.15 -5.85
CA SER A 297 -1.37 -14.26 -5.41
C SER A 297 -1.50 -14.34 -3.88
N LEU A 298 -2.65 -13.86 -3.39
CA LEU A 298 -3.14 -14.12 -2.04
C LEU A 298 -3.99 -15.39 -2.08
N LEU A 299 -3.66 -16.37 -1.24
CA LEU A 299 -4.39 -17.64 -1.18
C LEU A 299 -5.50 -17.57 -0.13
N HIS A 300 -6.43 -18.52 -0.21
CA HIS A 300 -7.51 -18.69 0.76
C HIS A 300 -7.38 -20.08 1.39
N VAL A 301 -7.38 -20.14 2.73
CA VAL A 301 -7.18 -21.36 3.50
C VAL A 301 -8.46 -21.73 4.25
N PRO A 302 -8.88 -23.01 4.24
CA PRO A 302 -10.08 -23.44 4.97
C PRO A 302 -9.86 -23.40 6.49
N VAL A 303 -10.90 -23.02 7.24
CA VAL A 303 -10.84 -22.87 8.71
C VAL A 303 -11.77 -23.80 9.48
N ALA A 304 -12.76 -24.44 8.84
CA ALA A 304 -13.72 -25.31 9.50
C ALA A 304 -13.47 -26.80 9.16
N PRO A 305 -12.64 -27.54 9.92
CA PRO A 305 -12.29 -28.94 9.61
C PRO A 305 -13.48 -29.91 9.58
N ASN A 306 -14.61 -29.51 10.17
CA ASN A 306 -15.81 -30.33 10.26
C ASN A 306 -16.88 -29.95 9.21
N SER A 307 -16.63 -29.00 8.30
CA SER A 307 -17.60 -28.64 7.28
C SER A 307 -17.63 -29.66 6.14
N GLU A 308 -18.79 -29.86 5.52
CA GLU A 308 -18.98 -30.81 4.42
C GLU A 308 -18.02 -30.54 3.23
N ASN A 309 -17.63 -29.28 3.04
CA ASN A 309 -16.77 -28.84 1.96
C ASN A 309 -15.27 -28.81 2.31
N PHE A 310 -14.88 -29.08 3.56
CA PHE A 310 -13.51 -28.90 4.03
C PHE A 310 -12.47 -29.67 3.22
N HIS A 311 -12.75 -30.93 2.88
CA HIS A 311 -11.81 -31.77 2.10
C HIS A 311 -11.58 -31.22 0.69
N LYS A 312 -12.66 -30.74 0.04
CA LYS A 312 -12.56 -30.13 -1.29
C LYS A 312 -11.79 -28.81 -1.22
N ALA A 313 -12.12 -27.95 -0.26
CA ALA A 313 -11.44 -26.67 -0.05
C ALA A 313 -9.95 -26.86 0.28
N THR A 314 -9.60 -27.89 1.05
CA THR A 314 -8.20 -28.23 1.37
C THR A 314 -7.43 -28.62 0.12
N LYS A 315 -8.01 -29.46 -0.75
CA LYS A 315 -7.37 -29.84 -2.03
C LYS A 315 -7.19 -28.63 -2.96
N GLU A 316 -8.18 -27.74 -3.02
CA GLU A 316 -8.10 -26.51 -3.82
C GLU A 316 -7.01 -25.58 -3.28
N TYR A 317 -6.91 -25.41 -1.97
CA TYR A 317 -5.84 -24.67 -1.32
C TYR A 317 -4.45 -25.26 -1.61
N GLU A 318 -4.27 -26.57 -1.45
CA GLU A 318 -2.99 -27.24 -1.73
C GLU A 318 -2.57 -27.06 -3.19
N ARG A 319 -3.52 -27.16 -4.12
CA ARG A 319 -3.29 -26.92 -5.55
C ARG A 319 -2.88 -25.47 -5.81
N ALA A 320 -3.62 -24.50 -5.26
CA ALA A 320 -3.30 -23.07 -5.38
C ALA A 320 -1.91 -22.74 -4.79
N ARG A 321 -1.55 -23.38 -3.67
CA ARG A 321 -0.23 -23.28 -3.07
C ARG A 321 0.89 -23.77 -4.00
N LYS A 322 0.73 -24.92 -4.65
CA LYS A 322 1.71 -25.41 -5.64
C LYS A 322 1.91 -24.44 -6.80
N PHE A 323 0.81 -23.85 -7.32
CA PHE A 323 0.91 -22.81 -8.36
C PHE A 323 1.67 -21.58 -7.87
N ARG A 324 1.39 -21.12 -6.64
CA ARG A 324 2.09 -19.99 -6.03
C ARG A 324 3.57 -20.29 -5.83
N ASP A 325 3.92 -21.44 -5.29
CA ASP A 325 5.31 -21.85 -5.06
C ASP A 325 6.10 -21.92 -6.38
N TRP A 326 5.49 -22.45 -7.45
CA TRP A 326 6.05 -22.42 -8.80
C TRP A 326 6.25 -21.00 -9.33
N GLY A 327 5.25 -20.14 -9.19
CA GLY A 327 5.33 -18.75 -9.65
C GLY A 327 6.43 -17.98 -8.91
N LEU A 328 6.51 -18.14 -7.58
CA LEU A 328 7.57 -17.54 -6.76
C LEU A 328 8.95 -18.07 -7.14
N HIS A 329 9.08 -19.37 -7.40
CA HIS A 329 10.33 -19.94 -7.88
C HIS A 329 10.79 -19.28 -9.18
N ASN A 330 9.91 -19.17 -10.17
CA ASN A 330 10.22 -18.54 -11.45
C ASN A 330 10.62 -17.07 -11.27
N LEU A 331 9.84 -16.32 -10.50
CA LEU A 331 10.16 -14.93 -10.19
C LEU A 331 11.53 -14.84 -9.50
N ARG A 332 11.81 -15.58 -8.44
CA ARG A 332 13.11 -15.51 -7.74
C ARG A 332 14.29 -15.77 -8.68
N ASN A 333 14.13 -16.67 -9.65
CA ASN A 333 15.16 -17.02 -10.63
C ASN A 333 15.12 -16.17 -11.92
N GLY A 334 14.19 -15.22 -12.04
CA GLY A 334 14.06 -14.36 -13.22
C GLY A 334 13.57 -15.08 -14.49
N ILE A 335 12.92 -16.23 -14.34
CA ILE A 335 12.36 -17.04 -15.42
C ILE A 335 10.94 -16.53 -15.69
N VAL A 336 10.59 -16.29 -16.96
CA VAL A 336 9.21 -15.96 -17.35
C VAL A 336 8.41 -17.25 -17.49
N GLY A 337 7.54 -17.53 -16.52
CA GLY A 337 6.69 -18.72 -16.52
C GLY A 337 5.34 -18.47 -17.21
N ASN A 338 5.14 -19.01 -18.41
CA ASN A 338 3.87 -18.86 -19.13
C ASN A 338 2.83 -19.92 -18.80
N ILE A 339 3.25 -21.15 -18.47
CA ILE A 339 2.33 -22.26 -18.16
C ILE A 339 2.96 -23.08 -17.02
N PRO A 340 2.23 -23.34 -15.92
CA PRO A 340 2.65 -24.28 -14.89
C PRO A 340 2.85 -25.71 -15.43
N PRO A 341 3.89 -26.43 -14.98
CA PRO A 341 4.12 -27.85 -15.28
C PRO A 341 2.89 -28.74 -15.06
N HIS A 342 2.78 -29.80 -15.86
CA HIS A 342 1.60 -30.69 -15.88
C HIS A 342 1.34 -31.39 -14.52
N ASP A 343 2.39 -31.61 -13.72
CA ASP A 343 2.35 -32.23 -12.39
C ASP A 343 1.78 -31.32 -11.29
N ILE A 344 1.57 -30.03 -11.57
CA ILE A 344 0.94 -29.07 -10.65
C ILE A 344 -0.60 -29.08 -10.80
N TRP A 345 -1.12 -29.56 -11.94
CA TRP A 345 -2.53 -29.51 -12.28
C TRP A 345 -3.38 -30.54 -11.55
#